data_AF-A0A7C3MAD6-F1
#
_entry.id   AF-A0A7C3MAD6-F1
#
_cell.length_a   1.000
_cell.length_b   1.000
_cell.length_c   1.000
_cell.angle_alpha   90.00
_cell.angle_beta   90.00
_cell.angle_gamma   90.00
#
_symmetry.space_group_name_H-M   'P 1'
#
loop_
_entity.id
_entity.type
_entity.pdbx_description
1 polymer ?
#
loop_
_entity_poly.entity_id
_entity_poly.type
_entity_poly.pdbx_seq_one_letter_code
_entity_poly.pdbx_strand_id
1 'polypeptide(L)'
;MKRLVVSILVVSLLLAPIIVSAQEDDTTVENGMMVNILLSAFPNLLTENLIRDLRADGYGYGEIAIICIIVSQSGKDLTEVINYAKENNLGWGEVARYFGVKLSKVGLVINPQDRGDSAGIMYLLRERYRVSNAEVYRLRLQGLKLSDILVSYELYSRLDPQNKNPELLQNILRAREERKEWRRIIDQVSNAGQITQIKEENKVKGQEKVQQQIQQQT
;
A
#
# COMPACT_ATOMS: atom_id res chain seq x y z
N MET A 1 -50.94 41.94 46.02
CA MET A 1 -50.68 40.50 46.22
C MET A 1 -49.85 39.99 45.05
N LYS A 2 -48.79 39.24 45.36
CA LYS A 2 -47.82 38.61 44.46
C LYS A 2 -48.50 37.78 43.36
N ARG A 3 -47.95 37.73 42.14
CA ARG A 3 -47.28 36.51 41.60
C ARG A 3 -46.82 36.64 40.14
N LEU A 4 -45.51 36.38 39.98
CA LEU A 4 -44.83 35.65 38.90
C LEU A 4 -44.90 36.16 37.46
N VAL A 5 -43.89 36.98 37.12
CA VAL A 5 -43.35 37.06 35.76
C VAL A 5 -42.56 35.78 35.50
N VAL A 6 -43.07 34.92 34.61
CA VAL A 6 -42.33 33.77 34.09
C VAL A 6 -41.67 34.22 32.79
N SER A 7 -40.41 34.63 32.88
CA SER A 7 -39.56 34.88 31.72
C SER A 7 -39.06 33.55 31.17
N ILE A 8 -39.70 33.03 30.12
CA ILE A 8 -39.18 31.90 29.35
C ILE A 8 -38.06 32.46 28.47
N LEU A 9 -36.81 32.21 28.86
CA LEU A 9 -35.63 32.41 28.04
C LEU A 9 -35.53 31.21 27.08
N VAL A 10 -36.02 31.37 25.84
CA VAL A 10 -35.79 30.38 24.77
C VAL A 10 -34.34 30.55 24.30
N VAL A 11 -33.42 29.80 24.89
CA VAL A 11 -32.09 29.62 24.32
C VAL A 11 -32.24 28.64 23.15
N SER A 12 -32.43 29.18 21.96
CA SER A 12 -32.33 28.42 20.72
C SER A 12 -30.90 27.90 20.57
N LEU A 13 -30.66 26.66 21.05
CA LEU A 13 -29.51 25.88 20.61
C LEU A 13 -29.69 25.58 19.12
N LEU A 14 -29.10 26.42 18.28
CA LEU A 14 -28.76 26.06 16.90
C LEU A 14 -27.77 24.90 16.97
N LEU A 15 -28.28 23.67 16.94
CA LEU A 15 -27.52 22.49 16.57
C LEU A 15 -27.10 22.69 15.11
N ALA A 16 -25.96 23.35 14.90
CA ALA A 16 -25.26 23.25 13.64
C ALA A 16 -24.97 21.75 13.43
N PRO A 17 -25.36 21.15 12.29
CA PRO A 17 -24.89 19.82 11.98
C PRO A 17 -23.37 19.90 11.95
N ILE A 18 -22.71 19.25 12.90
CA ILE A 18 -21.29 18.98 12.80
C ILE A 18 -21.19 18.07 11.59
N ILE A 19 -20.82 18.65 10.45
CA ILE A 19 -20.36 17.88 9.30
C ILE A 19 -19.06 17.26 9.79
N VAL A 20 -19.16 16.08 10.38
CA VAL A 20 -18.01 15.18 10.54
C VAL A 20 -17.63 14.84 9.11
N SER A 21 -16.67 15.58 8.55
CA SER A 21 -15.93 15.08 7.40
C SER A 21 -15.35 13.75 7.86
N ALA A 22 -15.85 12.64 7.31
CA ALA A 22 -15.30 11.33 7.53
C ALA A 22 -13.89 11.34 6.94
N GLN A 23 -12.93 11.82 7.72
CA GLN A 23 -11.53 11.73 7.40
C GLN A 23 -11.19 10.24 7.44
N GLU A 24 -10.84 9.67 6.28
CA GLU A 24 -10.34 8.31 6.21
C GLU A 24 -9.22 8.12 7.23
N ASP A 25 -9.35 7.07 8.06
CA ASP A 25 -8.35 6.71 9.05
C ASP A 25 -7.10 6.10 8.40
N ASP A 26 -5.98 6.07 9.13
CA ASP A 26 -4.69 5.53 8.65
C ASP A 26 -4.81 4.14 8.03
N THR A 27 -5.66 3.30 8.64
CA THR A 27 -5.84 1.89 8.24
C THR A 27 -6.58 1.80 6.92
N THR A 28 -7.55 2.68 6.68
CA THR A 28 -8.30 2.76 5.42
C THR A 28 -7.37 3.13 4.26
N VAL A 29 -6.49 4.12 4.47
CA VAL A 29 -5.52 4.53 3.45
C VAL A 29 -4.49 3.42 3.20
N GLU A 30 -3.97 2.79 4.27
CA GLU A 30 -3.06 1.63 4.16
C GLU A 30 -3.71 0.48 3.37
N ASN A 31 -4.95 0.12 3.73
CA ASN A 31 -5.70 -0.94 3.05
C ASN A 31 -5.92 -0.63 1.57
N GLY A 32 -6.26 0.61 1.22
CA GLY A 32 -6.40 1.03 -0.17
C GLY A 32 -5.11 0.89 -0.97
N MET A 33 -3.96 1.21 -0.36
CA MET A 33 -2.66 0.99 -0.98
C MET A 33 -2.35 -0.51 -1.13
N MET A 34 -2.60 -1.32 -0.11
CA MET A 34 -2.39 -2.77 -0.16
C MET A 34 -3.24 -3.47 -1.23
N VAL A 35 -4.51 -3.07 -1.38
CA VAL A 35 -5.40 -3.56 -2.46
C VAL A 35 -4.79 -3.25 -3.83
N ASN A 36 -4.36 -2.00 -4.05
CA ASN A 36 -3.77 -1.62 -5.33
C ASN A 36 -2.48 -2.37 -5.64
N ILE A 37 -1.64 -2.63 -4.64
CA ILE A 37 -0.41 -3.42 -4.80
C ILE A 37 -0.76 -4.82 -5.30
N LEU A 38 -1.76 -5.47 -4.71
CA LEU A 38 -2.21 -6.81 -5.11
C LEU A 38 -2.81 -6.83 -6.52
N LEU A 39 -3.68 -5.87 -6.84
CA LEU A 39 -4.25 -5.76 -8.19
C LEU A 39 -3.17 -5.57 -9.26
N SER A 40 -2.17 -4.73 -8.97
CA SER A 40 -1.07 -4.52 -9.89
C SER A 40 -0.12 -5.74 -9.96
N ALA A 41 -0.05 -6.57 -8.91
CA ALA A 41 0.77 -7.77 -8.89
C ALA A 41 0.11 -8.94 -9.62
N PHE A 42 -1.22 -9.02 -9.57
CA PHE A 42 -1.98 -10.14 -10.10
C PHE A 42 -3.22 -9.66 -10.90
N PRO A 43 -3.02 -8.85 -11.96
CA PRO A 43 -4.09 -8.11 -12.63
C PRO A 43 -5.16 -8.99 -13.29
N ASN A 44 -4.81 -10.23 -13.64
CA ASN A 44 -5.72 -11.18 -14.29
C ASN A 44 -6.35 -12.19 -13.31
N LEU A 45 -5.99 -12.14 -12.03
CA LEU A 45 -6.47 -13.09 -11.01
C LEU A 45 -7.30 -12.42 -9.93
N LEU A 46 -7.08 -11.13 -9.66
CA LEU A 46 -7.72 -10.42 -8.56
C LEU A 46 -8.65 -9.32 -9.05
N THR A 47 -9.70 -9.09 -8.28
CA THR A 47 -10.56 -7.91 -8.33
C THR A 47 -10.65 -7.30 -6.93
N GLU A 48 -11.02 -6.03 -6.83
CA GLU A 48 -11.21 -5.37 -5.52
C GLU A 48 -12.23 -6.11 -4.64
N ASN A 49 -13.35 -6.52 -5.23
CA ASN A 49 -14.38 -7.29 -4.52
C ASN A 49 -13.82 -8.61 -3.98
N LEU A 50 -13.09 -9.36 -4.81
CA LEU A 50 -12.48 -10.62 -4.37
C LEU A 50 -11.47 -10.40 -3.24
N ILE A 51 -10.63 -9.37 -3.32
CA ILE A 51 -9.69 -9.04 -2.23
C ILE A 51 -10.47 -8.71 -0.95
N ARG A 52 -11.52 -7.89 -1.04
CA ARG A 52 -12.36 -7.55 0.12
C ARG A 52 -13.02 -8.78 0.73
N ASP A 53 -13.55 -9.69 -0.09
CA ASP A 53 -14.21 -10.91 0.38
C ASP A 53 -13.20 -11.83 1.07
N LEU A 54 -11.98 -11.99 0.52
CA LEU A 54 -10.90 -12.72 1.18
C LEU A 54 -10.45 -12.06 2.49
N ARG A 55 -10.39 -10.72 2.54
CA ARG A 55 -10.09 -9.99 3.78
C ARG A 55 -11.17 -10.20 4.84
N ALA A 56 -12.45 -10.23 4.44
CA ALA A 56 -13.57 -10.51 5.33
C ALA A 56 -13.54 -11.95 5.87
N ASP A 57 -13.05 -12.90 5.06
CA ASP A 57 -12.77 -14.29 5.45
C ASP A 57 -11.55 -14.45 6.38
N GLY A 58 -10.83 -13.35 6.67
CA GLY A 58 -9.71 -13.32 7.61
C GLY A 58 -8.33 -13.56 7.00
N TYR A 59 -8.20 -13.61 5.68
CA TYR A 59 -6.90 -13.75 5.01
C TYR A 59 -6.10 -12.45 5.06
N GLY A 60 -4.82 -12.50 5.41
CA GLY A 60 -3.89 -11.38 5.30
C GLY A 60 -3.58 -11.00 3.85
N TYR A 61 -3.09 -9.77 3.60
CA TYR A 61 -2.73 -9.34 2.25
C TYR A 61 -1.57 -10.14 1.66
N GLY A 62 -0.60 -10.53 2.48
CA GLY A 62 0.48 -11.42 2.06
C GLY A 62 0.01 -12.85 1.84
N GLU A 63 -0.96 -13.34 2.62
CA GLU A 63 -1.58 -14.64 2.35
C GLU A 63 -2.29 -14.65 0.99
N ILE A 64 -3.04 -13.59 0.68
CA ILE A 64 -3.67 -13.42 -0.63
C ILE A 64 -2.62 -13.46 -1.75
N ALA A 65 -1.46 -12.80 -1.56
CA ALA A 65 -0.37 -12.89 -2.52
C ALA A 65 0.14 -14.32 -2.70
N ILE A 66 0.28 -15.10 -1.62
CA ILE A 66 0.69 -16.52 -1.68
C ILE A 66 -0.35 -17.36 -2.44
N ILE A 67 -1.64 -17.17 -2.16
CA ILE A 67 -2.73 -17.85 -2.89
C ILE A 67 -2.61 -17.59 -4.38
N CYS A 68 -2.45 -16.32 -4.79
CA CYS A 68 -2.30 -15.95 -6.19
C CYS A 68 -1.07 -16.58 -6.84
N ILE A 69 0.03 -16.73 -6.11
CA ILE A 69 1.25 -17.40 -6.61
C ILE A 69 0.99 -18.88 -6.82
N ILE A 70 0.33 -19.56 -5.87
CA ILE A 70 -0.03 -20.98 -6.01
C ILE A 70 -0.94 -21.17 -7.22
N VAL A 71 -1.98 -20.36 -7.36
CA VAL A 71 -2.90 -20.35 -8.51
C VAL A 71 -2.13 -20.17 -9.83
N SER A 72 -1.29 -19.13 -9.91
CA SER A 72 -0.51 -18.82 -11.10
C SER A 72 0.42 -19.96 -11.54
N GLN A 73 1.04 -20.65 -10.57
CA GLN A 73 2.05 -21.68 -10.83
C GLN A 73 1.45 -23.08 -11.04
N SER A 74 0.29 -23.36 -10.43
CA SER A 74 -0.39 -24.65 -10.55
C SER A 74 -1.38 -24.71 -11.71
N GLY A 75 -1.84 -23.55 -12.21
CA GLY A 75 -2.90 -23.47 -13.20
C GLY A 75 -4.29 -23.84 -12.65
N LYS A 76 -4.43 -23.91 -11.33
CA LYS A 76 -5.69 -24.24 -10.64
C LYS A 76 -6.52 -23.01 -10.36
N ASP A 77 -7.82 -23.21 -10.17
CA ASP A 77 -8.71 -22.12 -9.79
C ASP A 77 -8.44 -21.64 -8.37
N LEU A 78 -8.66 -20.35 -8.12
CA LEU A 78 -8.48 -19.74 -6.80
C LEU A 78 -9.38 -20.38 -5.74
N THR A 79 -10.63 -20.71 -6.09
CA THR A 79 -11.59 -21.37 -5.19
C THR A 79 -11.13 -22.78 -4.86
N GLU A 80 -10.59 -23.53 -5.83
CA GLU A 80 -10.03 -24.88 -5.61
C GLU A 80 -8.87 -24.85 -4.60
N VAL A 81 -7.95 -23.90 -4.76
CA VAL A 81 -6.79 -23.74 -3.87
C VAL A 81 -7.23 -23.40 -2.45
N ILE A 82 -8.18 -22.47 -2.30
CA ILE A 82 -8.67 -22.03 -0.98
C ILE A 82 -9.47 -23.12 -0.28
N ASN A 83 -10.38 -23.79 -0.98
CA ASN A 83 -11.21 -24.85 -0.40
C ASN A 83 -10.34 -26.02 0.05
N TYR A 84 -9.35 -26.41 -0.76
CA TYR A 84 -8.42 -27.47 -0.37
C TYR A 84 -7.69 -27.14 0.95
N ALA A 85 -7.24 -25.89 1.12
CA ALA A 85 -6.61 -25.44 2.35
C ALA A 85 -7.56 -25.52 3.56
N LYS A 86 -8.80 -25.04 3.40
CA LYS A 86 -9.83 -25.01 4.47
C LYS A 86 -10.27 -26.43 4.87
N GLU A 87 -10.60 -27.27 3.90
CA GLU A 87 -11.13 -28.63 4.13
C GLU A 87 -10.12 -29.56 4.82
N ASN A 88 -8.82 -29.34 4.56
CA ASN A 88 -7.75 -30.17 5.10
C ASN A 88 -7.01 -29.51 6.28
N ASN A 89 -7.40 -28.29 6.67
CA ASN A 89 -6.76 -27.50 7.72
C ASN A 89 -5.23 -27.41 7.55
N LEU A 90 -4.78 -27.08 6.32
CA LEU A 90 -3.37 -27.06 5.92
C LEU A 90 -2.82 -25.64 5.85
N GLY A 91 -1.53 -25.49 6.14
CA GLY A 91 -0.80 -24.25 5.88
C GLY A 91 -0.46 -24.09 4.39
N TRP A 92 -0.24 -22.85 3.94
CA TRP A 92 0.02 -22.57 2.52
C TRP A 92 1.23 -23.30 1.91
N GLY A 93 2.23 -23.64 2.73
CA GLY A 93 3.37 -24.44 2.27
C GLY A 93 2.99 -25.88 1.90
N GLU A 94 2.02 -26.46 2.59
CA GLU A 94 1.51 -27.81 2.33
C GLU A 94 0.54 -27.80 1.15
N VAL A 95 -0.33 -26.78 1.08
CA VAL A 95 -1.22 -26.53 -0.06
C VAL A 95 -0.41 -26.37 -1.35
N ALA A 96 0.65 -25.55 -1.33
CA ALA A 96 1.53 -25.39 -2.48
C ALA A 96 2.15 -26.72 -2.90
N ARG A 97 2.64 -27.53 -1.95
CA ARG A 97 3.22 -28.84 -2.23
C ARG A 97 2.22 -29.80 -2.87
N TYR A 98 0.98 -29.82 -2.37
CA TYR A 98 -0.10 -30.65 -2.94
C TYR A 98 -0.36 -30.30 -4.41
N PHE A 99 -0.43 -29.01 -4.74
CA PHE A 99 -0.59 -28.54 -6.12
C PHE A 99 0.72 -28.54 -6.94
N GLY A 100 1.79 -29.18 -6.46
CA GLY A 100 3.06 -29.30 -7.18
C GLY A 100 3.90 -28.02 -7.24
N VAL A 101 3.53 -26.98 -6.50
CA VAL A 101 4.20 -25.68 -6.46
C VAL A 101 5.31 -25.69 -5.43
N LYS A 102 6.55 -25.43 -5.87
CA LYS A 102 7.72 -25.28 -4.99
C LYS A 102 7.93 -23.79 -4.66
N LEU A 103 7.35 -23.31 -3.57
CA LEU A 103 7.46 -21.90 -3.13
C LEU A 103 8.91 -21.41 -2.99
N SER A 104 9.85 -22.29 -2.62
CA SER A 104 11.28 -21.93 -2.54
C SER A 104 11.87 -21.51 -3.89
N LYS A 105 11.34 -22.01 -5.02
CA LYS A 105 11.79 -21.61 -6.37
C LYS A 105 11.43 -20.16 -6.70
N VAL A 106 10.39 -19.64 -6.07
CA VAL A 106 9.99 -18.23 -6.17
C VAL A 106 10.42 -17.44 -4.92
N GLY A 107 11.44 -17.95 -4.21
CA GLY A 107 12.04 -17.32 -3.04
C GLY A 107 11.09 -17.11 -1.86
N LEU A 108 9.97 -17.84 -1.80
CA LEU A 108 9.03 -17.80 -0.68
C LEU A 108 9.40 -18.83 0.37
N VAL A 109 9.66 -18.36 1.59
CA VAL A 109 9.88 -19.19 2.77
C VAL A 109 8.84 -18.78 3.81
N ILE A 110 7.93 -19.70 4.13
CA ILE A 110 6.87 -19.45 5.10
C ILE A 110 7.38 -19.89 6.47
N ASN A 111 7.41 -18.95 7.42
CA ASN A 111 7.66 -19.28 8.81
C ASN A 111 6.44 -20.02 9.37
N PRO A 112 6.57 -21.23 9.95
CA PRO A 112 5.44 -21.95 10.53
C PRO A 112 4.65 -21.20 11.61
N GLN A 113 5.24 -20.19 12.23
CA GLN A 113 4.60 -19.34 13.25
C GLN A 113 3.81 -18.17 12.65
N ASP A 114 3.96 -17.91 11.35
CA ASP A 114 3.24 -16.89 10.61
C ASP A 114 2.27 -17.60 9.66
N ARG A 115 1.03 -17.10 9.55
CA ARG A 115 0.04 -17.61 8.58
C ARG A 115 0.50 -17.41 7.13
N GLY A 116 1.66 -16.80 6.90
CA GLY A 116 2.27 -16.56 5.60
C GLY A 116 2.18 -15.11 5.17
N ASP A 117 1.57 -14.25 5.99
CA ASP A 117 1.37 -12.84 5.65
C ASP A 117 2.71 -12.12 5.46
N SER A 118 3.66 -12.31 6.37
CA SER A 118 5.01 -11.71 6.21
C SER A 118 5.72 -12.26 4.99
N ALA A 119 5.59 -13.57 4.71
CA ALA A 119 6.25 -14.19 3.57
C ALA A 119 5.72 -13.63 2.23
N GLY A 120 4.41 -13.45 2.12
CA GLY A 120 3.80 -12.80 0.95
C GLY A 120 4.22 -11.34 0.79
N ILE A 121 4.26 -10.56 1.88
CA ILE A 121 4.74 -9.18 1.83
C ILE A 121 6.23 -9.11 1.44
N MET A 122 7.07 -9.98 1.99
CA MET A 122 8.49 -10.09 1.62
C MET A 122 8.67 -10.42 0.14
N TYR A 123 7.83 -11.31 -0.41
CA TYR A 123 7.81 -11.61 -1.84
C TYR A 123 7.47 -10.37 -2.66
N LEU A 124 6.41 -9.62 -2.30
CA LEU A 124 6.02 -8.40 -3.02
C LEU A 124 7.14 -7.35 -2.98
N LEU A 125 7.76 -7.15 -1.82
CA LEU A 125 8.92 -6.25 -1.64
C LEU A 125 10.08 -6.59 -2.57
N ARG A 126 10.42 -7.88 -2.67
CA ARG A 126 11.53 -8.34 -3.50
C ARG A 126 11.19 -8.34 -4.99
N GLU A 127 10.08 -8.94 -5.38
CA GLU A 127 9.78 -9.11 -6.80
C GLU A 127 9.36 -7.80 -7.49
N ARG A 128 8.60 -6.94 -6.80
CA ARG A 128 8.11 -5.70 -7.41
C ARG A 128 9.07 -4.54 -7.24
N TYR A 129 9.64 -4.39 -6.06
CA TYR A 129 10.43 -3.21 -5.70
C TYR A 129 11.93 -3.52 -5.55
N ARG A 130 12.34 -4.77 -5.80
CA ARG A 130 13.75 -5.22 -5.74
C ARG A 130 14.41 -4.96 -4.38
N VAL A 131 13.63 -4.93 -3.31
CA VAL A 131 14.14 -4.69 -1.95
C VAL A 131 14.78 -5.98 -1.44
N SER A 132 16.03 -5.88 -0.98
CA SER A 132 16.75 -7.02 -0.41
C SER A 132 16.24 -7.38 0.98
N ASN A 133 16.37 -8.65 1.39
CA ASN A 133 16.03 -9.07 2.74
C ASN A 133 16.82 -8.31 3.83
N ALA A 134 18.08 -7.97 3.55
CA ALA A 134 18.92 -7.20 4.48
C ALA A 134 18.36 -5.80 4.70
N GLU A 135 17.87 -5.16 3.64
CA GLU A 135 17.25 -3.85 3.71
C GLU A 135 15.92 -3.91 4.48
N VAL A 136 15.06 -4.88 4.18
CA VAL A 136 13.81 -5.06 4.93
C VAL A 136 14.11 -5.30 6.42
N TYR A 137 15.08 -6.15 6.73
CA TYR A 137 15.48 -6.41 8.11
C TYR A 137 15.99 -5.15 8.82
N ARG A 138 16.80 -4.32 8.14
CA ARG A 138 17.27 -3.03 8.67
C ARG A 138 16.10 -2.11 9.01
N LEU A 139 15.14 -1.95 8.11
CA LEU A 139 13.94 -1.12 8.33
C LEU A 139 13.06 -1.67 9.45
N ARG A 140 12.95 -3.00 9.57
CA ARG A 140 12.25 -3.66 10.68
C ARG A 140 12.90 -3.38 12.04
N LEU A 141 14.24 -3.34 12.11
CA LEU A 141 14.98 -2.98 13.33
C LEU A 141 14.75 -1.52 13.73
N GLN A 142 14.39 -0.64 12.79
CA GLN A 142 13.97 0.74 13.04
C GLN A 142 12.50 0.83 13.51
N GLY A 143 11.80 -0.29 13.65
CA GLY A 143 10.44 -0.35 14.19
C GLY A 143 9.33 -0.23 13.17
N LEU A 144 9.64 -0.17 11.86
CA LEU A 144 8.63 -0.17 10.81
C LEU A 144 7.95 -1.55 10.69
N LYS A 145 6.65 -1.58 10.42
CA LYS A 145 5.96 -2.83 10.07
C LYS A 145 6.28 -3.24 8.63
N LEU A 146 6.07 -4.52 8.30
CA LEU A 146 6.28 -4.98 6.92
C LEU A 146 5.31 -4.30 5.94
N SER A 147 4.05 -4.12 6.34
CA SER A 147 3.07 -3.38 5.55
C SER A 147 3.50 -1.92 5.35
N ASP A 148 4.02 -1.27 6.41
CA ASP A 148 4.54 0.09 6.31
C ASP A 148 5.68 0.22 5.29
N ILE A 149 6.61 -0.74 5.30
CA ILE A 149 7.72 -0.79 4.35
C ILE A 149 7.15 -0.96 2.93
N LEU A 150 6.29 -1.96 2.71
CA LEU A 150 5.68 -2.22 1.41
C LEU A 150 4.92 -1.02 0.85
N VAL A 151 4.10 -0.38 1.68
CA VAL A 151 3.37 0.84 1.33
C VAL A 151 4.30 2.01 1.01
N SER A 152 5.40 2.17 1.76
CA SER A 152 6.40 3.21 1.48
C SER A 152 7.02 3.04 0.09
N TYR A 153 7.41 1.81 -0.27
CA TYR A 153 7.98 1.50 -1.57
C TYR A 153 6.96 1.63 -2.70
N GLU A 154 5.70 1.25 -2.48
CA GLU A 154 4.63 1.48 -3.45
C GLU A 154 4.43 2.98 -3.71
N LEU A 155 4.28 3.78 -2.66
CA LEU A 155 4.11 5.22 -2.78
C LEU A 155 5.29 5.86 -3.50
N TYR A 156 6.52 5.47 -3.14
CA TYR A 156 7.73 5.92 -3.81
C TYR A 156 7.72 5.58 -5.30
N SER A 157 7.41 4.33 -5.65
CA SER A 157 7.40 3.87 -7.04
C SER A 157 6.38 4.61 -7.94
N ARG A 158 5.28 5.10 -7.36
CA ARG A 158 4.29 5.92 -8.09
C ARG A 158 4.75 7.33 -8.33
N LEU A 159 5.40 7.93 -7.33
CA LEU A 159 5.84 9.33 -7.37
C LEU A 159 7.15 9.51 -8.12
N ASP A 160 8.02 8.50 -8.11
CA ASP A 160 9.30 8.48 -8.83
C ASP A 160 9.53 7.12 -9.52
N PRO A 161 8.78 6.80 -10.59
CA PRO A 161 8.87 5.52 -11.29
C PRO A 161 10.25 5.24 -11.91
N GLN A 162 11.04 6.29 -12.12
CA GLN A 162 12.37 6.20 -12.72
C GLN A 162 13.49 6.14 -11.67
N ASN A 163 13.15 6.15 -10.38
CA ASN A 163 14.09 6.08 -9.26
C ASN A 163 15.20 7.17 -9.34
N LYS A 164 14.81 8.40 -9.71
CA LYS A 164 15.73 9.55 -9.85
C LYS A 164 15.94 10.32 -8.55
N ASN A 165 15.04 10.18 -7.59
CA ASN A 165 15.04 10.89 -6.32
C ASN A 165 15.00 9.90 -5.13
N PRO A 166 16.13 9.26 -4.78
CA PRO A 166 16.19 8.33 -3.65
C PRO A 166 15.91 9.00 -2.30
N GLU A 167 16.08 10.33 -2.18
CA GLU A 167 15.76 11.07 -0.96
C GLU A 167 14.24 11.06 -0.66
N LEU A 168 13.41 10.97 -1.70
CA LEU A 168 11.95 10.85 -1.54
C LEU A 168 11.57 9.61 -0.74
N LEU A 169 12.15 8.45 -1.07
CA LEU A 169 11.91 7.22 -0.32
C LEU A 169 12.36 7.36 1.13
N GLN A 170 13.53 7.95 1.37
CA GLN A 170 14.03 8.18 2.74
C GLN A 170 13.09 9.10 3.54
N ASN A 171 12.53 10.12 2.90
CA ASN A 171 11.57 11.02 3.54
C ASN A 171 10.25 10.32 3.87
N ILE A 172 9.74 9.45 2.97
CA ILE A 172 8.54 8.62 3.23
C ILE A 172 8.80 7.68 4.42
N LEU A 173 9.91 6.94 4.39
CA LEU A 173 10.26 5.97 5.43
C LEU A 173 10.44 6.65 6.80
N ARG A 174 11.17 7.76 6.86
CA ARG A 174 11.36 8.54 8.10
C ARG A 174 10.05 9.07 8.64
N ALA A 175 9.20 9.63 7.78
CA ALA A 175 7.90 10.12 8.20
C ALA A 175 7.04 8.99 8.79
N ARG A 176 7.13 7.78 8.23
CA ARG A 176 6.41 6.63 8.76
C ARG A 176 7.01 6.09 10.06
N GLU A 177 8.34 6.10 10.20
CA GLU A 177 9.04 5.75 11.46
C GLU A 177 8.60 6.68 12.61
N GLU A 178 8.40 7.97 12.32
CA GLU A 178 7.83 8.97 13.23
C GLU A 178 6.32 8.79 13.49
N ARG A 179 5.71 7.69 13.00
CA ARG A 179 4.29 7.35 13.13
C ARG A 179 3.35 8.42 12.59
N LYS A 180 3.74 9.12 11.51
CA LYS A 180 2.83 10.00 10.80
C LYS A 180 1.78 9.18 10.05
N GLU A 181 0.57 9.71 10.04
CA GLU A 181 -0.56 9.18 9.27
C GLU A 181 -0.24 9.19 7.77
N TRP A 182 -0.59 8.11 7.06
CA TRP A 182 -0.37 7.94 5.63
C TRP A 182 -0.89 9.09 4.81
N ARG A 183 -2.09 9.58 5.13
CA ARG A 183 -2.67 10.75 4.47
C ARG A 183 -1.75 11.98 4.55
N ARG A 184 -1.18 12.26 5.74
CA ARG A 184 -0.25 13.37 5.91
C ARG A 184 1.06 13.16 5.14
N ILE A 185 1.57 11.93 5.12
CA ILE A 185 2.76 11.58 4.34
C ILE A 185 2.49 11.84 2.86
N ILE A 186 1.41 11.29 2.32
CA ILE A 186 0.99 11.44 0.92
C ILE A 186 0.83 12.92 0.56
N ASP A 187 0.14 13.71 1.38
CA ASP A 187 -0.04 15.15 1.14
C ASP A 187 1.30 15.89 1.09
N GLN A 188 2.23 15.57 2.00
CA GLN A 188 3.55 16.19 2.04
C GLN A 188 4.39 15.84 0.80
N VAL A 189 4.43 14.57 0.43
CA VAL A 189 5.31 14.09 -0.65
C VAL A 189 4.73 14.32 -2.04
N SER A 190 3.40 14.34 -2.19
CA SER A 190 2.75 14.63 -3.47
C SER A 190 2.93 16.10 -3.86
N ASN A 191 2.81 17.01 -2.89
CA ASN A 191 3.08 18.43 -3.11
C ASN A 191 4.55 18.67 -3.47
N ALA A 192 5.49 17.98 -2.79
CA ALA A 192 6.91 18.06 -3.11
C ALA A 192 7.25 17.45 -4.50
N GLY A 193 6.61 16.33 -4.85
CA GLY A 193 6.75 15.66 -6.15
C GLY A 193 6.26 16.53 -7.32
N GLN A 194 5.09 17.16 -7.19
CA GLN A 194 4.58 18.11 -8.19
C GLN A 194 5.51 19.30 -8.38
N ILE A 195 6.04 19.89 -7.29
CA ILE A 195 7.00 20.99 -7.37
C ILE A 195 8.29 20.57 -8.10
N THR A 196 8.73 19.33 -7.90
CA THR A 196 9.95 18.80 -8.55
C THR A 196 9.72 18.56 -10.04
N GLN A 197 8.60 17.95 -10.43
CA GLN A 197 8.22 17.76 -11.84
C GLN A 197 8.09 19.09 -12.58
N ILE A 198 7.44 20.10 -11.98
CA ILE A 198 7.33 21.45 -12.56
C ILE A 198 8.70 22.09 -12.79
N LYS A 199 9.65 21.90 -11.85
CA LYS A 199 11.03 22.41 -12.01
C LYS A 199 11.78 21.71 -13.14
N GLU A 200 11.64 20.40 -13.28
CA GLU A 200 12.27 19.64 -14.36
C GLU A 200 11.70 20.00 -15.73
N GLU A 201 10.37 20.10 -15.86
CA GLU A 201 9.71 20.54 -17.10
C GLU A 201 10.14 21.94 -17.52
N ASN A 202 10.26 22.87 -16.56
CA ASN A 202 10.73 24.23 -16.83
C ASN A 202 12.21 24.27 -17.26
N LYS A 203 13.04 23.36 -16.73
CA LYS A 203 14.45 23.23 -17.12
C LYS A 203 14.59 22.70 -18.54
N VAL A 204 13.81 21.68 -18.92
CA VAL A 204 13.78 21.12 -20.28
C VAL A 204 13.29 22.17 -21.28
N LYS A 205 12.18 22.85 -21.00
CA LYS A 205 11.66 23.95 -21.85
C LYS A 205 12.66 25.10 -21.98
N GLY A 206 13.43 25.40 -20.93
CA GLY A 206 14.51 26.38 -20.97
C GLY A 206 15.65 25.98 -21.90
N GLN A 207 16.05 24.71 -21.87
CA GLN A 207 17.10 24.17 -22.74
C GLN A 207 16.66 24.11 -24.22
N GLU A 208 15.42 23.71 -24.48
CA GLU A 208 14.84 23.69 -25.84
C GLU A 208 14.77 25.10 -26.45
N LYS A 209 14.39 26.12 -25.66
CA LYS A 209 14.39 27.51 -26.12
C LYS A 209 15.78 28.03 -26.46
N VAL A 210 16.79 27.70 -25.65
CA VAL A 210 18.19 28.08 -25.93
C VAL A 210 18.69 27.39 -27.19
N GLN A 211 18.34 26.12 -27.40
CA GLN A 211 18.76 25.35 -28.57
C GLN A 211 18.09 25.84 -29.86
N GLN A 212 16.81 26.23 -29.80
CA GLN A 212 16.12 26.88 -30.92
C GLN A 212 16.69 28.26 -31.26
N GLN A 213 17.10 29.04 -30.25
CA GLN A 213 17.75 30.34 -30.49
C GLN A 213 19.12 30.19 -31.15
N ILE A 214 19.90 29.18 -30.79
CA ILE A 214 21.20 28.89 -31.42
C ILE A 214 21.02 28.45 -32.88
N GLN A 215 20.00 27.63 -33.18
CA GLN A 215 19.71 27.20 -34.56
C GLN A 215 19.18 28.31 -35.46
N GLN A 216 18.57 29.38 -34.91
CA GLN A 216 18.11 30.54 -35.69
C GLN A 216 19.21 31.58 -35.95
N GLN A 217 20.39 31.43 -35.33
CA GLN A 217 21.54 32.33 -35.47
C GLN A 217 22.67 31.75 -36.35
N THR A 218 22.49 30.55 -36.91
CA THR A 218 23.43 29.87 -37.82
C THR A 218 22.82 29.76 -39.20
#